data_AF-V9IKB7-F1
#
_entry.id   AF-V9IKB7-F1
#
_cell.length_a   1.000
_cell.length_b   1.000
_cell.length_c   1.000
_cell.angle_alpha   90.00
_cell.angle_beta   90.00
_cell.angle_gamma   90.00
#
_symmetry.space_group_name_H-M   'P 1'
#
loop_
_entity.id
_entity.type
_entity.pdbx_description
1 polymer ?
#
loop_
_entity_poly.entity_id
_entity_poly.type
_entity_poly.pdbx_seq_one_letter_code
_entity_poly.pdbx_strand_id
1 'polypeptide(L)'
;MSLESGDIKQAITCYNKAIQANPKDINLYETRARLLDRNGDKRAYLKGFLKLIHQLEPEDGEHIIKYAKMLAKQYMEENNNEQALEAMENIFSKCSNFITLEEVNIMTEILIALKNLKDV
;
A
#
# COMPACT_ATOMS: atom_id res chain seq x y z
N MET A 1 -4.93 29.89 -3.25
CA MET A 1 -3.94 28.90 -3.74
C MET A 1 -2.80 28.59 -2.76
N SER A 2 -2.41 29.47 -1.80
CA SER A 2 -1.28 29.15 -0.89
C SER A 2 -1.67 28.61 0.51
N LEU A 3 -2.85 28.99 1.04
CA LEU A 3 -3.29 28.57 2.37
C LEU A 3 -3.72 27.09 2.38
N GLU A 4 -4.53 26.66 1.41
CA GLU A 4 -5.02 25.27 1.33
C GLU A 4 -3.89 24.23 1.23
N SER A 5 -2.84 24.50 0.45
CA SER A 5 -1.67 23.61 0.38
C SER A 5 -0.86 23.59 1.68
N GLY A 6 -0.83 24.70 2.41
CA GLY A 6 -0.23 24.77 3.76
C GLY A 6 -1.02 23.94 4.77
N ASP A 7 -2.34 24.06 4.74
CA ASP A 7 -3.26 23.34 5.63
C ASP A 7 -3.24 21.83 5.37
N ILE A 8 -3.16 21.41 4.10
CA ILE A 8 -3.05 19.99 3.73
C ILE A 8 -1.76 19.37 4.29
N LYS A 9 -0.62 20.07 4.17
CA LYS A 9 0.67 19.57 4.71
C LYS A 9 0.68 19.49 6.23
N GLN A 10 0.07 20.48 6.90
CA GLN A 10 -0.11 20.45 8.35
C GLN A 10 -1.01 19.29 8.77
N ALA A 11 -2.13 19.08 8.08
CA ALA A 11 -3.03 17.96 8.33
C ALA A 11 -2.33 16.61 8.16
N ILE A 12 -1.56 16.41 7.08
CA ILE A 12 -0.75 15.19 6.87
C ILE A 12 0.20 14.97 8.06
N THR A 13 0.82 16.04 8.57
CA THR A 13 1.73 15.96 9.72
C THR A 13 1.00 15.55 11.00
N CYS A 14 -0.20 16.08 11.23
CA CYS A 14 -1.06 15.66 12.35
C CYS A 14 -1.45 14.18 12.23
N TYR A 15 -1.86 13.72 11.05
CA TYR A 15 -2.18 12.31 10.82
C TYR A 15 -0.97 11.39 10.96
N ASN A 16 0.24 11.84 10.61
CA ASN A 16 1.45 11.07 10.87
C ASN A 16 1.66 10.82 12.36
N LYS A 17 1.43 11.82 13.20
CA LYS A 17 1.51 11.67 14.67
C LYS A 17 0.39 10.76 15.20
N ALA A 18 -0.83 10.90 14.68
CA ALA A 18 -1.95 10.05 15.06
C ALA A 18 -1.69 8.57 14.71
N ILE A 19 -1.12 8.30 13.53
CA ILE A 19 -0.72 6.96 13.10
C ILE A 19 0.42 6.41 13.97
N GLN A 20 1.38 7.24 14.39
CA GLN A 20 2.41 6.80 15.33
C GLN A 20 1.81 6.39 16.69
N ALA A 21 0.75 7.07 17.13
CA ALA A 21 0.05 6.73 18.36
C ALA A 21 -0.85 5.48 18.20
N ASN A 22 -1.47 5.29 17.04
CA ASN A 22 -2.30 4.12 16.73
C ASN A 22 -1.97 3.56 15.33
N PRO A 23 -0.95 2.69 15.21
CA PRO A 23 -0.41 2.26 13.92
C PRO A 23 -1.32 1.31 13.14
N LYS A 24 -2.35 0.75 13.78
CA LYS A 24 -3.30 -0.21 13.19
C LYS A 24 -4.64 0.43 12.76
N ASP A 25 -4.86 1.72 13.04
CA ASP A 25 -6.12 2.39 12.71
C ASP A 25 -6.21 2.75 11.23
N ILE A 26 -6.91 1.90 10.49
CA ILE A 26 -7.12 2.01 9.04
C ILE A 26 -7.74 3.36 8.65
N ASN A 27 -8.64 3.93 9.45
CA ASN A 27 -9.31 5.19 9.15
C ASN A 27 -8.32 6.36 9.09
N LEU A 28 -7.28 6.33 9.92
CA LEU A 28 -6.22 7.35 9.89
C LEU A 28 -5.42 7.27 8.60
N TYR A 29 -5.13 6.06 8.12
CA TYR A 29 -4.42 5.87 6.85
C TYR A 29 -5.29 6.29 5.67
N GLU A 30 -6.57 5.91 5.62
CA GLU A 30 -7.48 6.33 4.55
C GLU A 30 -7.68 7.85 4.51
N THR A 31 -7.77 8.48 5.68
CA THR A 31 -7.92 9.95 5.75
C THR A 31 -6.65 10.66 5.33
N ARG A 32 -5.48 10.19 5.79
CA ARG A 32 -4.18 10.71 5.33
C ARG A 32 -4.01 10.50 3.83
N ALA A 33 -4.41 9.35 3.31
CA ALA A 33 -4.33 9.00 1.91
C ALA A 33 -5.10 9.98 1.01
N ARG A 34 -6.33 10.35 1.40
CA ARG A 34 -7.09 11.41 0.69
C ARG A 34 -6.38 12.76 0.67
N LEU A 35 -5.69 13.11 1.76
CA LEU A 35 -4.91 14.35 1.82
C LEU A 35 -3.66 14.29 0.95
N LEU A 36 -2.99 13.13 0.90
CA LEU A 36 -1.81 12.90 0.05
C LEU A 36 -2.17 12.95 -1.43
N ASP A 37 -3.32 12.40 -1.82
CA ASP A 37 -3.84 12.48 -3.20
C ASP A 37 -4.10 13.94 -3.61
N ARG A 38 -4.75 14.73 -2.74
CA ARG A 38 -4.93 16.18 -2.96
C ARG A 38 -3.61 16.96 -3.00
N ASN A 39 -2.57 16.47 -2.34
CA ASN A 39 -1.22 17.04 -2.34
C ASN A 39 -0.35 16.52 -3.51
N GLY A 40 -0.83 15.54 -4.28
CA GLY A 40 -0.08 14.88 -5.35
C GLY A 40 1.07 13.98 -4.88
N ASP A 41 1.15 13.64 -3.59
CA ASP A 41 2.24 12.84 -3.03
C ASP A 41 1.89 11.34 -3.01
N LYS A 42 1.83 10.78 -4.22
CA LYS A 42 1.53 9.36 -4.45
C LYS A 42 2.57 8.42 -3.81
N ARG A 43 3.84 8.82 -3.73
CA ARG A 43 4.90 7.98 -3.13
C ARG A 43 4.70 7.82 -1.62
N ALA A 44 4.38 8.90 -0.92
CA ALA A 44 4.07 8.82 0.50
C ALA A 44 2.79 8.02 0.76
N TYR A 45 1.81 8.08 -0.16
CA TYR A 45 0.60 7.27 -0.12
C TYR A 45 0.92 5.77 -0.15
N LEU A 46 1.69 5.31 -1.14
CA LEU A 46 2.02 3.89 -1.32
C LEU A 46 2.83 3.34 -0.13
N LYS A 47 3.86 4.08 0.30
CA LYS A 47 4.67 3.70 1.48
C LYS A 47 3.83 3.64 2.76
N GLY A 48 2.83 4.50 2.89
CA GLY A 48 1.92 4.52 4.03
C GLY A 48 1.12 3.23 4.13
N PHE A 49 0.50 2.79 3.03
CA PHE A 49 -0.30 1.56 3.02
C PHE A 49 0.55 0.30 3.13
N LEU A 50 1.75 0.27 2.56
CA LEU A 50 2.66 -0.86 2.73
C LEU A 50 2.97 -1.07 4.21
N LYS A 51 3.30 0.01 4.93
CA LYS A 51 3.49 -0.05 6.39
C LYS A 51 2.23 -0.51 7.12
N LEU A 52 1.05 -0.04 6.74
CA LEU A 52 -0.21 -0.48 7.35
C LEU A 52 -0.37 -2.00 7.25
N ILE A 53 -0.22 -2.57 6.06
CA ILE A 53 -0.37 -4.02 5.83
C ILE A 53 0.58 -4.83 6.72
N HIS A 54 1.81 -4.35 6.91
CA HIS A 54 2.77 -4.97 7.84
C HIS A 54 2.28 -4.97 9.29
N GLN A 55 1.52 -3.95 9.72
CA GLN A 55 0.97 -3.84 11.08
C GLN A 55 -0.38 -4.53 11.30
N LEU A 56 -1.12 -4.82 10.22
CA LEU A 56 -2.41 -5.51 10.30
C LEU A 56 -2.24 -7.00 10.62
N GLU A 57 -3.23 -7.56 11.29
CA GLU A 57 -3.26 -8.97 11.68
C GLU A 57 -4.09 -9.80 10.68
N PRO A 58 -4.00 -11.15 10.67
CA PRO A 58 -4.77 -12.01 9.76
C PRO A 58 -6.30 -11.78 9.80
N GLU A 59 -6.84 -11.33 10.94
CA GLU A 59 -8.26 -10.99 11.11
C GLU A 59 -8.69 -9.82 10.21
N ASP A 60 -7.75 -8.92 9.87
CA ASP A 60 -7.94 -7.80 8.95
C ASP A 60 -7.76 -8.22 7.48
N GLY A 61 -7.87 -9.51 7.17
CA GLY A 61 -7.51 -10.09 5.87
C GLY A 61 -8.14 -9.41 4.66
N GLU A 62 -9.40 -8.97 4.75
CA GLU A 62 -10.05 -8.20 3.69
C GLU A 62 -9.34 -6.87 3.39
N HIS A 63 -8.89 -6.16 4.44
CA HIS A 63 -8.14 -4.91 4.31
C HIS A 63 -6.73 -5.16 3.77
N ILE A 64 -6.06 -6.21 4.24
CA ILE A 64 -4.75 -6.63 3.75
C ILE A 64 -4.82 -6.88 2.24
N ILE A 65 -5.79 -7.68 1.78
CA ILE A 65 -5.97 -8.02 0.36
C ILE A 65 -6.28 -6.78 -0.47
N LYS A 66 -7.24 -5.95 -0.01
CA LYS A 66 -7.63 -4.70 -0.69
C LYS A 66 -6.42 -3.80 -0.93
N TYR A 67 -5.63 -3.52 0.11
CA TYR A 67 -4.51 -2.59 -0.02
C TYR A 67 -3.31 -3.23 -0.72
N ALA A 68 -3.03 -4.52 -0.51
CA ALA A 68 -1.95 -5.22 -1.19
C ALA A 68 -2.17 -5.27 -2.72
N LYS A 69 -3.38 -5.59 -3.18
CA LYS A 69 -3.73 -5.58 -4.62
C LYS A 69 -3.61 -4.18 -5.22
N MET A 70 -4.07 -3.17 -4.49
CA MET A 70 -3.92 -1.77 -4.90
C MET A 70 -2.44 -1.38 -5.02
N LEU A 71 -1.60 -1.72 -4.05
CA LEU A 71 -0.16 -1.46 -4.08
C LEU A 71 0.53 -2.21 -5.22
N ALA A 72 0.23 -3.49 -5.39
CA ALA A 72 0.78 -4.32 -6.46
C ALA A 72 0.53 -3.70 -7.82
N LYS A 73 -0.72 -3.31 -8.12
CA LYS A 73 -1.07 -2.64 -9.37
C LYS A 73 -0.28 -1.33 -9.56
N GLN A 74 -0.22 -0.49 -8.54
CA GLN A 74 0.48 0.81 -8.63
C GLN A 74 1.99 0.65 -8.80
N TYR A 75 2.60 -0.31 -8.12
CA TYR A 75 4.02 -0.59 -8.23
C TYR A 75 4.38 -1.25 -9.56
N MET A 76 3.51 -2.11 -10.12
CA MET A 76 3.68 -2.65 -11.47
C MET A 76 3.63 -1.55 -12.53
N GLU A 77 2.70 -0.59 -12.43
CA GLU A 77 2.65 0.59 -13.33
C GLU A 77 3.94 1.42 -13.27
N GLU A 78 4.60 1.46 -12.10
CA GLU A 78 5.88 2.16 -11.89
C GLU A 78 7.12 1.29 -12.19
N ASN A 79 6.94 0.07 -12.72
CA ASN A 79 7.98 -0.96 -12.91
C ASN A 79 8.75 -1.33 -11.61
N ASN A 80 8.19 -1.04 -10.45
CA ASN A 80 8.76 -1.37 -9.15
C ASN A 80 8.27 -2.75 -8.68
N ASN A 81 8.66 -3.78 -9.43
CA ASN A 81 8.13 -5.12 -9.22
C ASN A 81 8.58 -5.75 -7.88
N GLU A 82 9.67 -5.27 -7.27
CA GLU A 82 10.11 -5.73 -5.95
C GLU A 82 9.11 -5.32 -4.86
N GLN A 83 8.64 -4.07 -4.86
CA GLN A 83 7.65 -3.60 -3.91
C GLN A 83 6.26 -4.17 -4.20
N ALA A 84 5.94 -4.45 -5.47
CA ALA A 84 4.73 -5.18 -5.84
C ALA A 84 4.74 -6.61 -5.26
N LEU A 85 5.88 -7.30 -5.36
CA LEU A 85 6.08 -8.63 -4.80
C LEU A 85 5.91 -8.62 -3.27
N GLU A 86 6.59 -7.70 -2.58
CA GLU A 86 6.48 -7.56 -1.11
C GLU A 86 5.03 -7.35 -0.66
N ALA A 87 4.27 -6.51 -1.37
CA ALA A 87 2.86 -6.28 -1.06
C ALA A 87 2.03 -7.55 -1.20
N MET A 88 2.25 -8.33 -2.26
CA MET A 88 1.53 -9.59 -2.48
C MET A 88 1.95 -10.67 -1.48
N GLU A 89 3.24 -10.80 -1.13
CA GLU A 89 3.75 -11.77 -0.15
C GLU A 89 3.08 -11.63 1.22
N ASN A 90 2.71 -10.41 1.63
CA ASN A 90 1.94 -10.19 2.84
C ASN A 90 0.58 -10.90 2.82
N ILE A 91 -0.09 -10.98 1.66
CA ILE A 91 -1.33 -11.75 1.51
C ILE A 91 -1.05 -13.24 1.70
N PHE A 92 -0.02 -13.77 1.03
CA PHE A 92 0.28 -15.20 1.07
C PHE A 92 0.71 -15.68 2.46
N SER A 93 1.45 -14.84 3.18
CA SER A 93 1.96 -15.14 4.53
C SER A 93 0.92 -14.98 5.63
N LYS A 94 0.07 -13.94 5.58
CA LYS A 94 -0.90 -13.64 6.65
C LYS A 94 -2.31 -14.17 6.36
N CYS A 95 -2.71 -14.19 5.10
CA CYS A 95 -4.10 -14.40 4.68
C CYS A 95 -4.27 -15.63 3.79
N SER A 96 -3.58 -16.73 4.12
CA SER A 96 -3.59 -17.94 3.28
C SER A 96 -4.99 -18.51 3.02
N ASN A 97 -5.93 -18.27 3.94
CA ASN A 97 -7.32 -18.73 3.84
C ASN A 97 -8.17 -17.94 2.82
N PHE A 98 -7.71 -16.76 2.39
CA PHE A 98 -8.45 -15.87 1.50
C PHE A 98 -7.84 -15.78 0.09
N ILE A 99 -6.76 -16.54 -0.17
CA ILE A 99 -6.10 -16.56 -1.48
C ILE A 99 -7.03 -17.22 -2.50
N THR A 100 -7.30 -16.51 -3.59
CA THR A 100 -7.98 -17.05 -4.76
C THR A 100 -7.04 -17.16 -5.94
N LEU A 101 -7.53 -17.69 -7.06
CA LEU A 101 -6.77 -17.72 -8.31
C LEU A 101 -6.35 -16.33 -8.78
N GLU A 102 -7.09 -15.28 -8.41
CA GLU A 102 -6.76 -13.90 -8.76
C GLU A 102 -5.44 -13.46 -8.14
N GLU A 103 -5.25 -13.67 -6.83
CA GLU A 103 -4.01 -13.30 -6.14
C GLU A 103 -2.82 -14.11 -6.65
N VAL A 104 -3.04 -15.39 -6.97
CA VAL A 104 -2.02 -16.24 -7.61
C VAL A 104 -1.64 -15.68 -8.98
N ASN A 105 -2.61 -15.29 -9.80
CA ASN A 105 -2.33 -14.72 -11.13
C ASN A 105 -1.52 -13.42 -11.03
N ILE A 106 -1.92 -12.49 -10.16
CA ILE A 106 -1.18 -11.24 -9.93
C ILE A 106 0.26 -11.54 -9.49
N MET A 107 0.44 -12.47 -8.55
CA MET A 107 1.77 -12.88 -8.09
C MET A 107 2.62 -13.46 -9.23
N THR A 108 2.03 -14.30 -10.09
CA THR A 108 2.74 -14.86 -11.24
C THR A 108 3.17 -13.80 -12.26
N GLU A 109 2.31 -12.81 -12.55
CA GLU A 109 2.63 -11.70 -13.45
C GLU A 109 3.83 -10.88 -12.92
N ILE A 110 3.86 -10.58 -11.63
CA ILE A 110 4.97 -9.87 -10.97
C ILE A 110 6.27 -10.68 -11.09
N LEU A 111 6.24 -12.00 -10.84
CA LEU A 111 7.41 -12.86 -10.92
C LEU A 111 7.95 -12.98 -12.35
N ILE A 112 7.09 -13.07 -13.35
CA ILE A 112 7.48 -13.06 -14.77
C ILE A 112 8.16 -11.74 -15.12
N ALA A 113 7.58 -10.61 -14.70
CA ALA A 113 8.14 -9.29 -14.93
C ALA A 113 9.52 -9.13 -14.25
N LEU A 114 9.67 -9.61 -13.01
CA LEU A 114 10.96 -9.61 -12.30
C LEU A 114 12.01 -10.46 -12.99
N LYS A 115 11.64 -11.63 -13.52
CA LYS A 115 12.57 -12.50 -14.24
C LYS A 115 13.05 -11.83 -15.53
N ASN A 116 12.14 -11.29 -16.32
CA ASN A 116 12.47 -10.62 -17.58
C ASN A 116 13.39 -9.40 -17.39
N LEU A 117 13.30 -8.69 -16.27
CA LEU A 117 14.19 -7.57 -15.95
C LEU A 117 15.62 -8.00 -15.59
N LYS A 118 15.82 -9.23 -15.11
CA LYS A 118 17.14 -9.76 -14.73
C LYS A 118 17.91 -10.33 -15.92
N ASP A 119 17.22 -10.60 -17.02
CA ASP A 119 17.78 -11.18 -18.25
C ASP A 119 18.23 -10.11 -19.28
N VAL A 120 18.25 -8.82 -18.90
CA VAL A 120 18.70 -7.66 -19.71
C VAL A 120 19.95 -7.04 -19.10
#